data_AF-A0A2T6CNE0-F1
#
_entry.id   AF-A0A2T6CNE0-F1
#
_cell.length_a   1.000
_cell.length_b   1.000
_cell.length_c   1.000
_cell.angle_alpha   90.00
_cell.angle_beta   90.00
_cell.angle_gamma   90.00
#
_symmetry.space_group_name_H-M   'P 1'
#
loop_
_entity.id
_entity.type
_entity.pdbx_description
1 polymer ?
#
loop_
_entity_poly.entity_id
_entity_poly.type
_entity_poly.pdbx_seq_one_letter_code
_entity_poly.pdbx_strand_id
1 'polypeptide(L)'
;MTLAGGRRGATSRHGSFQGNLRVGINQFLAEIHPEEPLMPGGHAVHCAVYFADPAAAMTHFPAGANFEIWDGGRVGYGMVLAVQR
;
A
#
# COMPACT_ATOMS: atom_id res chain seq x y z
N MET A 1 -13.68 15.46 -8.96
CA MET A 1 -12.95 14.66 -9.98
C MET A 1 -12.84 13.25 -9.40
N THR A 2 -13.52 12.28 -10.01
CA THR A 2 -13.77 10.97 -9.43
C THR A 2 -12.82 9.94 -10.05
N LEU A 3 -12.00 9.28 -9.25
CA LEU A 3 -11.31 8.06 -9.67
C LEU A 3 -12.32 6.91 -9.58
N ALA A 4 -12.93 6.56 -10.72
CA ALA A 4 -13.76 5.38 -10.86
C ALA A 4 -12.90 4.22 -11.33
N GLY A 5 -12.39 3.45 -10.38
CA GLY A 5 -11.60 2.25 -10.62
C GLY A 5 -11.32 1.55 -9.31
N GLY A 6 -12.34 0.91 -8.74
CA GLY A 6 -12.21 0.16 -7.49
C GLY A 6 -13.43 -0.73 -7.32
N ARG A 7 -13.31 -1.99 -7.72
CA ARG A 7 -14.29 -3.03 -7.37
C ARG A 7 -14.29 -3.16 -5.84
N ARG A 8 -15.47 -2.98 -5.23
CA ARG A 8 -15.86 -3.34 -3.85
C ARG A 8 -14.74 -3.98 -3.00
N GLY A 9 -14.07 -3.15 -2.21
CA GLY A 9 -13.05 -3.58 -1.25
C GLY A 9 -12.69 -2.46 -0.27
N ALA A 10 -13.67 -1.98 0.49
CA ALA A 10 -13.50 -1.27 1.76
C ALA A 10 -12.50 -0.09 1.80
N THR A 11 -12.91 1.08 1.29
CA THR A 11 -12.44 2.34 1.89
C THR A 11 -13.16 2.50 3.23
N SER A 12 -12.52 2.06 4.32
CA SER A 12 -13.00 2.33 5.67
C SER A 12 -12.91 3.84 5.95
N ARG A 13 -13.80 4.36 6.80
CA ARG A 13 -14.11 5.78 7.06
C ARG A 13 -12.94 6.75 7.39
N HIS A 14 -11.69 6.30 7.35
CA HIS A 14 -10.47 7.07 7.61
C HIS A 14 -9.43 7.05 6.47
N GLY A 15 -9.78 6.51 5.29
CA GLY A 15 -8.87 6.49 4.14
C GLY A 15 -7.89 5.32 4.13
N SER A 16 -8.04 4.35 5.04
CA SER A 16 -7.35 3.08 4.94
C SER A 16 -7.97 2.21 3.84
N PHE A 17 -7.13 1.43 3.16
CA PHE A 17 -7.56 0.50 2.13
C PHE A 17 -6.72 -0.77 2.14
N GLN A 18 -7.32 -1.87 1.69
CA GLN A 18 -6.64 -3.14 1.53
C GLN A 18 -6.14 -3.27 0.10
N GLY A 19 -4.88 -3.69 -0.08
CA GLY A 19 -4.27 -3.82 -1.39
C GLY A 19 -3.16 -4.86 -1.42
N ASN A 20 -2.75 -5.25 -2.63
CA ASN A 20 -1.58 -6.11 -2.82
C ASN A 20 -0.34 -5.23 -3.02
N LEU A 21 0.67 -5.43 -2.17
CA LEU A 21 1.99 -4.86 -2.36
C LEU A 21 2.88 -5.85 -3.08
N ARG A 22 3.53 -5.41 -4.16
CA ARG A 22 4.28 -6.28 -5.06
C ARG A 22 5.76 -5.88 -5.11
N VAL A 23 6.62 -6.89 -5.01
CA VAL A 23 8.08 -6.77 -5.21
C VAL A 23 8.51 -7.84 -6.21
N GLY A 24 8.87 -7.42 -7.43
CA GLY A 24 9.16 -8.34 -8.53
C GLY A 24 7.94 -9.17 -8.93
N ILE A 25 8.00 -10.49 -8.73
CA ILE A 25 6.87 -11.40 -8.96
C ILE A 25 6.05 -11.71 -7.71
N ASN A 26 6.54 -11.35 -6.52
CA ASN A 26 5.92 -11.68 -5.24
C ASN A 26 4.87 -10.63 -4.87
N GLN A 27 3.73 -11.09 -4.35
CA GLN A 27 2.61 -10.23 -3.95
C GLN A 27 2.21 -10.53 -2.50
N PHE A 28 1.94 -9.47 -1.74
CA PHE A 28 1.64 -9.55 -0.32
C PHE A 28 0.40 -8.71 -0.03
N LEU A 29 -0.60 -9.33 0.58
CA LEU A 29 -1.79 -8.61 1.01
C LEU A 29 -1.47 -7.75 2.23
N ALA A 30 -1.83 -6.48 2.19
CA ALA A 30 -1.62 -5.55 3.27
C ALA A 30 -2.79 -4.57 3.44
N GLU A 31 -2.95 -4.06 4.66
CA GLU A 31 -3.74 -2.88 4.94
C GLU A 31 -2.82 -1.66 4.97
N ILE A 32 -3.20 -0.62 4.24
CA ILE A 32 -2.42 0.60 4.05
C ILE A 32 -3.19 1.75 4.69
N HIS A 33 -2.53 2.45 5.61
CA HIS A 33 -3.09 3.55 6.39
C HIS A 33 -2.28 4.81 6.11
N PRO A 34 -2.83 5.78 5.37
CA PRO A 34 -2.18 7.08 5.23
C PRO A 34 -2.03 7.76 6.59
N GLU A 35 -0.85 8.27 6.89
CA GLU A 35 -0.57 9.04 8.11
C GLU A 35 -0.97 10.52 7.94
N GLU A 36 -1.17 10.94 6.69
CA GLU A 36 -1.52 12.29 6.28
C GLU A 36 -2.77 12.26 5.37
N PRO A 37 -3.57 13.34 5.33
CA PRO A 37 -4.72 13.41 4.43
C PRO A 37 -4.33 13.23 2.96
N LEU A 38 -5.04 12.34 2.25
CA LEU A 38 -4.86 12.14 0.82
C LEU A 38 -5.36 13.37 0.05
N MET A 39 -4.44 14.13 -0.52
CA MET A 39 -4.77 15.29 -1.35
C MET A 39 -5.12 14.84 -2.78
N PRO A 40 -6.18 15.39 -3.40
CA PRO A 40 -6.48 15.16 -4.81
C PRO A 40 -5.30 15.62 -5.67
N GLY A 41 -4.78 14.76 -6.56
CA GLY A 41 -3.68 15.11 -7.46
C GLY A 41 -2.46 14.17 -7.42
N GLY A 42 -2.46 13.13 -6.56
CA GLY A 42 -1.44 12.07 -6.62
C GLY A 42 -0.12 12.43 -5.94
N HIS A 43 -0.18 13.14 -4.82
CA HIS A 43 1.00 13.43 -4.01
C HIS A 43 1.49 12.17 -3.27
N ALA A 44 2.81 12.07 -3.10
CA ALA A 44 3.40 11.09 -2.19
C ALA A 44 2.96 11.41 -0.77
N VAL A 45 2.57 10.39 -0.02
CA VAL A 45 2.15 10.48 1.39
C VAL A 45 2.87 9.41 2.18
N HIS A 46 3.06 9.67 3.47
CA HIS A 46 3.49 8.64 4.41
C HIS A 46 2.34 7.70 4.73
N CYS A 47 2.64 6.40 4.77
CA CYS A 47 1.67 5.36 5.09
C CYS A 47 2.26 4.36 6.08
N ALA A 48 1.47 4.00 7.09
CA ALA A 48 1.67 2.78 7.85
C ALA A 48 1.11 1.59 7.07
N VAL A 49 1.86 0.49 7.01
CA VAL A 49 1.50 -0.72 6.25
C VAL A 49 1.54 -1.92 7.17
N TYR A 50 0.44 -2.67 7.23
CA TYR A 50 0.31 -3.89 8.01
C TYR A 50 0.07 -5.07 7.08
N PHE A 51 1.03 -5.99 7.02
CA PHE A 51 0.92 -7.19 6.20
C PHE A 51 0.03 -8.25 6.85
N ALA A 52 -0.77 -8.94 6.04
CA ALA A 52 -1.59 -10.07 6.51
C ALA A 52 -0.72 -11.26 6.97
N ASP A 53 0.43 -11.46 6.33
CA ASP A 53 1.49 -12.39 6.76
C ASP A 53 2.82 -11.61 6.88
N PRO A 54 3.14 -11.06 8.07
CA PRO A 54 4.36 -10.31 8.29
C PRO A 54 5.62 -11.15 8.08
N ALA A 55 5.59 -12.44 8.43
CA ALA A 55 6.77 -13.30 8.35
C ALA A 55 7.19 -13.55 6.90
N ALA A 56 6.22 -13.78 6.01
CA ALA A 56 6.47 -13.90 4.58
C ALA A 56 6.92 -12.57 3.94
N ALA A 57 6.40 -11.43 4.41
CA ALA A 57 6.70 -10.12 3.84
C ALA A 57 8.09 -9.58 4.25
N MET A 58 8.53 -9.83 5.49
CA MET A 58 9.72 -9.17 6.07
C MET A 58 10.99 -9.24 5.20
N THR A 59 11.24 -10.34 4.50
CA THR A 59 12.43 -10.50 3.65
C THR A 59 12.38 -9.65 2.37
N HIS A 60 11.20 -9.23 1.93
CA HIS A 60 10.98 -8.51 0.68
C HIS A 60 10.84 -6.99 0.84
N PHE A 61 10.60 -6.52 2.07
CA PHE A 61 10.41 -5.09 2.38
C PHE A 61 11.46 -4.56 3.37
N PRO A 62 12.77 -4.67 3.10
CA PRO A 62 13.77 -3.94 3.88
C PRO A 62 13.66 -2.43 3.64
N ALA A 63 14.17 -1.62 4.57
CA ALA A 63 14.25 -0.16 4.37
C ALA A 63 15.01 0.17 3.07
N GLY A 64 14.47 1.10 2.29
CA GLY A 64 14.92 1.46 0.95
C GLY A 64 14.39 0.59 -0.19
N ALA A 65 13.67 -0.50 0.10
CA ALA A 65 13.06 -1.32 -0.95
C ALA A 65 11.90 -0.57 -1.64
N ASN A 66 11.87 -0.67 -2.97
CA ASN A 66 10.76 -0.17 -3.77
C ASN A 66 9.71 -1.26 -3.96
N PHE A 67 8.44 -0.87 -3.97
CA PHE A 67 7.32 -1.77 -4.20
C PHE A 67 6.24 -1.09 -5.03
N GLU A 68 5.38 -1.91 -5.62
CA GLU A 68 4.19 -1.45 -6.35
C GLU A 68 2.93 -1.74 -5.54
N ILE A 69 1.91 -0.90 -5.69
CA ILE A 69 0.60 -1.07 -5.07
C ILE A 69 -0.39 -1.51 -6.15
N TRP A 70 -1.13 -2.59 -5.89
CA TRP A 70 -2.04 -3.22 -6.83
C TRP A 70 -3.45 -3.41 -6.25
N ASP A 71 -4.45 -2.99 -7.02
CA ASP A 71 -5.89 -3.24 -6.83
C ASP A 71 -6.55 -3.47 -8.20
N GLY A 72 -6.65 -4.73 -8.64
CA GLY A 72 -7.09 -5.09 -10.00
C GLY A 72 -6.13 -4.66 -11.14
N GLY A 73 -5.20 -3.75 -10.87
CA GLY A 73 -4.11 -3.26 -11.69
C GLY A 73 -3.15 -2.43 -10.85
N ARG A 74 -2.02 -1.97 -11.41
CA ARG A 74 -1.07 -1.12 -10.67
C ARG A 74 -1.68 0.27 -10.44
N VAL A 75 -1.83 0.65 -9.17
CA VAL A 75 -2.43 1.94 -8.75
C VAL A 75 -1.40 2.91 -8.17
N GLY A 76 -0.21 2.44 -7.81
CA GLY A 76 0.84 3.28 -7.26
C GLY A 76 2.17 2.56 -7.04
N TYR A 77 3.10 3.29 -6.45
CA TYR A 77 4.43 2.83 -6.08
C TYR A 77 4.82 3.46 -4.73
N GLY A 78 5.70 2.79 -4.01
CA GLY A 78 6.20 3.25 -2.72
C GLY A 78 7.62 2.77 -2.45
N MET A 79 8.22 3.37 -1.43
CA MET A 79 9.53 2.99 -0.91
C MET A 79 9.38 2.76 0.60
N VAL A 80 9.98 1.67 1.10
CA VAL A 80 9.99 1.37 2.54
C VAL A 80 10.90 2.36 3.25
N LEU A 81 10.35 3.18 4.15
CA LEU A 81 11.14 4.14 4.92
C LEU A 81 11.77 3.48 6.16
N ALA A 82 10.98 2.69 6.88
CA ALA A 82 11.39 1.96 8.06
C ALA A 82 10.54 0.70 8.23
N VAL A 83 11.08 -0.29 8.95
CA VAL A 83 10.35 -1.50 9.34
C VAL A 83 10.22 -1.51 10.85
N GLN A 84 8.99 -1.56 11.34
CA GLN A 84 8.68 -1.74 12.75
C GLN A 84 8.21 -3.19 12.97
N ARG A 85 8.59 -3.78 14.11
CA ARG A 85 8.24 -5.16 14.50
C ARG A 85 7.25 -5.16 15.64
#